data_AF-A0A963CPU8-F1
#
_entry.id   AF-A0A963CPU8-F1
#
_cell.length_a   1.000
_cell.length_b   1.000
_cell.length_c   1.000
_cell.angle_alpha   90.00
_cell.angle_beta   90.00
_cell.angle_gamma   90.00
#
_symmetry.space_group_name_H-M   'P 1'
#
loop_
_entity.id
_entity.type
_entity.pdbx_description
1 polymer ?
#
loop_
_entity_poly.entity_id
_entity_poly.type
_entity_poly.pdbx_seq_one_letter_code
_entity_poly.pdbx_strand_id
1 'polypeptide(L)' 'TMMVTHSMRQALAHGDRTLMLHEGRIVLDVAGAARSRMQVADLLQLFEQVRGQALDDDKLLLE' A
#
# COMPACT_ATOMS: atom_id res chain seq x y z
N THR A 1 8.66 0.59 -17.32
CA THR A 1 7.22 0.62 -17.64
C THR A 1 6.42 0.63 -16.36
N MET A 2 5.28 1.32 -16.31
CA MET A 2 4.41 1.36 -15.13
C MET A 2 3.03 0.80 -15.48
N MET A 3 2.50 -0.07 -14.63
CA MET A 3 1.14 -0.58 -14.70
C MET A 3 0.36 0.01 -13.53
N VAL A 4 -0.88 0.43 -13.77
CA VAL A 4 -1.81 0.85 -12.73
C VAL A 4 -2.94 -0.16 -12.67
N THR A 5 -3.22 -0.71 -11.48
CA THR A 5 -4.28 -1.69 -11.27
C THR A 5 -4.88 -1.52 -9.88
N HIS A 6 -6.17 -1.87 -9.75
CA HIS A 6 -6.85 -1.98 -8.46
C HIS A 6 -6.71 -3.40 -7.85
N SER A 7 -6.09 -4.33 -8.58
CA SER A 7 -5.91 -5.71 -8.13
C SER A 7 -4.54 -5.90 -7.49
N MET A 8 -4.51 -6.12 -6.17
CA MET A 8 -3.27 -6.43 -5.45
C MET A 8 -2.58 -7.69 -5.98
N ARG A 9 -3.37 -8.68 -6.44
CA ARG A 9 -2.82 -9.89 -7.07
C ARG A 9 -2.06 -9.55 -8.35
N GLN A 10 -2.61 -8.70 -9.21
CA GLN A 10 -1.92 -8.26 -10.42
C GLN A 10 -0.70 -7.40 -10.09
N ALA A 11 -0.81 -6.53 -9.09
CA ALA A 11 0.30 -5.68 -8.62
C ALA A 11 1.50 -6.50 -8.09
N LEU A 12 1.24 -7.69 -7.54
CA LEU A 12 2.28 -8.66 -7.12
C LEU A 12 2.73 -9.60 -8.24
N ALA A 13 1.89 -9.87 -9.23
CA ALA A 13 2.26 -10.72 -10.36
C ALA A 13 3.26 -10.03 -11.31
N HIS A 14 3.27 -8.70 -11.36
CA HIS A 14 4.06 -7.94 -12.34
C HIS A 14 4.91 -6.85 -11.69
N GLY A 15 6.15 -6.73 -12.16
CA GLY A 15 7.09 -5.69 -11.72
C GLY A 15 7.93 -6.08 -10.52
N ASP A 16 8.89 -5.22 -10.22
CA ASP A 16 9.92 -5.35 -9.18
C ASP A 16 9.69 -4.38 -8.00
N ARG A 17 8.73 -3.46 -8.15
CA ARG A 17 8.30 -2.48 -7.15
C ARG A 17 6.79 -2.33 -7.18
N THR A 18 6.18 -2.18 -6.01
CA THR A 18 4.75 -1.94 -5.84
C THR A 18 4.58 -0.65 -5.03
N LEU A 19 3.86 0.30 -5.61
CA LEU A 19 3.46 1.55 -4.97
C LEU A 19 1.96 1.50 -4.69
N MET A 20 1.53 1.84 -3.48
CA MET A 20 0.12 2.04 -3.17
C MET A 20 -0.10 3.52 -2.88
N LEU A 21 -1.15 4.07 -3.49
CA LEU A 21 -1.52 5.47 -3.33
C LEU A 21 -2.85 5.57 -2.60
N HIS A 22 -2.94 6.55 -1.69
CA HIS A 22 -4.16 6.94 -1.02
C HIS A 22 -4.16 8.47 -0.87
N GLU A 23 -5.25 9.12 -1.28
CA GLU A 23 -5.42 10.58 -1.24
C GLU A 23 -4.24 11.39 -1.83
N GLY A 24 -3.73 10.93 -2.96
CA GLY A 24 -2.61 11.60 -3.65
C GLY A 24 -1.25 11.42 -2.99
N ARG A 25 -1.15 10.62 -1.91
CA ARG A 25 0.11 10.29 -1.22
C ARG A 25 0.47 8.83 -1.45
N ILE A 26 1.78 8.54 -1.50
CA ILE A 26 2.28 7.17 -1.52
C ILE A 26 2.22 6.65 -0.07
N VAL A 27 1.38 5.65 0.16
CA VAL A 27 1.17 5.03 1.46
C VAL A 27 1.94 3.72 1.63
N LEU A 28 2.38 3.13 0.53
CA LEU A 28 3.24 1.95 0.54
C LEU A 28 4.20 2.01 -0.64
N ASP A 29 5.45 1.68 -0.36
CA ASP A 29 6.51 1.60 -1.35
C ASP A 29 7.41 0.40 -1.02
N VAL A 30 7.25 -0.67 -1.79
CA VAL A 30 7.97 -1.92 -1.58
C VAL A 30 8.68 -2.32 -2.86
N ALA A 31 9.97 -2.66 -2.74
CA ALA A 31 10.80 -3.01 -3.88
C ALA A 31 11.70 -4.22 -3.58
N GLY A 32 12.21 -4.83 -4.65
CA GLY A 32 13.26 -5.84 -4.59
C GLY A 32 12.83 -7.10 -3.82
N ALA A 33 13.76 -7.67 -3.05
CA ALA A 33 13.56 -8.96 -2.39
C ALA A 33 12.42 -8.95 -1.34
N ALA A 34 12.16 -7.81 -0.73
CA ALA A 34 11.03 -7.66 0.19
C ALA A 34 9.70 -7.83 -0.57
N ARG A 35 9.53 -7.12 -1.68
CA ARG A 35 8.35 -7.21 -2.55
C ARG A 35 8.17 -8.61 -3.12
N SER A 36 9.25 -9.28 -3.55
CA SER A 36 9.16 -10.62 -4.15
C SER A 36 8.66 -11.71 -3.20
N ARG A 37 8.76 -11.49 -1.88
CA ARG A 37 8.26 -12.42 -0.86
C ARG A 37 6.87 -12.06 -0.34
N MET A 38 6.32 -10.91 -0.76
CA MET A 38 5.01 -10.46 -0.30
C MET A 38 3.88 -11.25 -0.93
N GLN A 39 2.87 -11.50 -0.12
CA GLN A 39 1.58 -12.05 -0.50
C GLN A 39 0.51 -10.98 -0.40
N VAL A 40 -0.64 -11.23 -1.03
CA VAL A 40 -1.78 -10.29 -1.00
C VAL A 40 -2.20 -9.96 0.44
N ALA A 41 -2.12 -10.93 1.35
CA ALA A 41 -2.43 -10.72 2.76
C ALA A 41 -1.51 -9.67 3.43
N ASP A 42 -0.22 -9.66 3.08
CA ASP A 42 0.74 -8.69 3.63
C ASP A 42 0.41 -7.27 3.18
N LEU A 43 0.02 -7.09 1.91
CA LEU A 43 -0.41 -5.79 1.40
C LEU A 43 -1.70 -5.31 2.05
N LEU A 44 -2.66 -6.21 2.31
CA LEU A 44 -3.89 -5.88 3.03
C LEU A 44 -3.58 -5.40 4.45
N GLN A 45 -2.74 -6.13 5.17
CA GLN A 45 -2.35 -5.76 6.54
C GLN A 45 -1.64 -4.40 6.58
N LEU A 46 -0.70 -4.15 5.66
CA LEU A 46 -0.02 -2.86 5.56
C LEU A 46 -1.00 -1.72 5.22
N PHE A 47 -1.95 -1.97 4.33
CA PHE A 47 -2.97 -0.99 3.98
C PHE A 47 -3.88 -0.65 5.17
N GLU A 48 -4.32 -1.65 5.93
CA GLU A 48 -5.12 -1.43 7.15
C GLU A 48 -4.35 -0.65 8.21
N GLN A 49 -3.06 -0.93 8.40
CA GLN A 49 -2.20 -0.18 9.32
C GLN A 49 -2.10 1.29 8.93
N VAL A 50 -1.88 1.59 7.65
CA VAL A 50 -1.77 2.97 7.18
C VAL A 50 -3.12 3.70 7.29
N ARG A 51 -4.24 3.03 6.97
CA ARG A 51 -5.58 3.61 7.17
C ARG A 51 -5.90 3.82 8.65
N GLY A 52 -5.51 2.90 9.53
CA GLY A 52 -5.69 3.02 10.97
C GLY A 52 -4.92 4.21 11.54
N GLN A 53 -3.66 4.40 11.11
CA GLN A 53 -2.88 5.59 11.48
C GLN A 53 -3.48 6.87 10.92
N ALA A 54 -3.94 6.89 9.66
CA ALA A 54 -4.58 8.07 9.08
C ALA A 54 -5.87 8.47 9.82
N LEU A 55 -6.66 7.49 10.30
CA LEU A 55 -7.85 7.74 11.12
C LEU A 55 -7.52 8.26 12.53
N ASP A 56 -6.40 7.86 13.12
CA ASP A 56 -5.94 8.42 14.41
C ASP A 56 -5.39 9.85 14.25
N ASP A 57 -4.70 10.16 13.14
CA ASP A 57 -4.17 11.51 12.85
C ASP A 57 -5.29 12.54 12.66
N ASP A 58 -6.39 12.17 11.98
CA ASP A 58 -7.55 13.04 11.76
C ASP A 58 -8.44 13.23 13.01
N LYS A 59 -8.26 12.41 14.06
CA LYS A 59 -9.07 12.49 15.28
C LYS A 59 -8.60 13.58 16.26
N LEU A 60 -7.52 14.30 15.95
CA LEU A 60 -7.00 15.39 16.80
C LEU A 60 -7.68 16.77 16.56
N LEU A 61 -8.71 16.85 15.71
CA LEU A 61 -9.34 18.12 15.31
C LEU A 61 -10.84 18.21 15.63
N LEU A 62 -11.26 17.80 16.83
CA LEU A 62 -12.58 18.15 17.36
C LEU A 62 -12.48 18.52 18.85
N GLU A 63 -12.16 19.78 19.11
CA GLU A 63 -12.62 20.56 20.28
C GLU A 63 -13.37 21.80 19.78
#